data_AF-A0A6A5E7R0-F1
#
_entry.id   AF-A0A6A5E7R0-F1
#
_cell.length_a   1.000
_cell.length_b   1.000
_cell.length_c   1.000
_cell.angle_alpha   90.00
_cell.angle_beta   90.00
_cell.angle_gamma   90.00
#
_symmetry.space_group_name_H-M   'P 1'
#
loop_
_entity.id
_entity.type
_entity.pdbx_description
1 polymer ?
#
loop_
_entity_poly.entity_id
_entity_poly.type
_entity_poly.pdbx_seq_one_letter_code
_entity_poly.pdbx_strand_id
1 'polypeptide(L)'
;MVSVRAVYEIAQVKAEDECFKMRNSSLETVVKSIIGSARSLGIKIVSDLSADEYKLFLEQREEKLKTDAAAAAAAAAEALTSKKK
;
A
#
# COMPACT_ATOMS: atom_id res chain seq x y z
N MET A 1 1.29 5.01 4.34
CA MET A 1 0.35 6.10 3.97
C MET A 1 0.95 6.86 2.80
N VAL A 2 0.13 7.37 1.87
CA VAL A 2 0.59 8.10 0.68
C VAL A 2 -0.29 9.32 0.46
N SER A 3 0.26 10.41 -0.06
CA SER A 3 -0.50 11.64 -0.35
C SER A 3 -1.20 11.57 -1.71
N VAL A 4 -2.27 12.36 -1.89
CA VAL A 4 -2.93 12.52 -3.18
C VAL A 4 -1.96 13.04 -4.24
N ARG A 5 -1.04 13.95 -3.86
CA ARG A 5 0.00 14.45 -4.76
C ARG A 5 0.85 13.33 -5.37
N ALA A 6 1.35 12.40 -4.56
CA ALA A 6 2.15 11.29 -5.06
C ALA A 6 1.35 10.38 -6.01
N VAL A 7 0.04 10.23 -5.78
CA VAL A 7 -0.84 9.49 -6.70
C VAL A 7 -0.94 10.19 -8.05
N TYR A 8 -1.04 11.52 -8.08
CA TYR A 8 -1.05 12.29 -9.34
C TYR A 8 0.28 12.18 -10.09
N GLU A 9 1.42 12.24 -9.38
CA GLU A 9 2.74 12.08 -9.99
C GLU A 9 2.89 10.68 -10.62
N ILE A 10 2.45 9.62 -9.94
CA ILE A 10 2.41 8.26 -10.51
C ILE A 10 1.46 8.21 -11.72
N ALA A 11 0.28 8.85 -11.62
CA ALA A 11 -0.71 8.85 -12.69
C ALA A 11 -0.22 9.55 -13.96
N GLN A 12 0.58 10.62 -13.84
CA GLN A 12 1.18 11.30 -15.00
C GLN A 12 2.08 10.37 -15.80
N VAL A 13 2.99 9.67 -15.11
CA VAL A 13 3.87 8.68 -15.75
C VAL A 13 3.03 7.54 -16.34
N LYS A 14 2.05 7.05 -15.57
CA LYS A 14 1.25 5.89 -15.97
C LYS A 14 0.26 6.17 -17.09
N ALA A 15 -0.16 7.42 -17.28
CA ALA A 15 -0.98 7.83 -18.41
C ALA A 15 -0.27 7.66 -19.76
N GLU A 16 1.07 7.56 -19.75
CA GLU A 16 1.86 7.27 -20.95
C GLU A 16 1.83 5.79 -21.36
N ASP A 17 1.32 4.89 -20.53
CA ASP A 17 1.18 3.47 -20.86
C ASP A 17 0.20 3.29 -22.04
N GLU A 18 0.54 2.38 -22.97
CA GLU A 18 -0.26 2.09 -24.15
C GLU A 18 -1.72 1.74 -23.83
N CYS A 19 -1.97 1.05 -22.71
CA CYS A 19 -3.32 0.66 -22.31
C CYS A 19 -4.25 1.85 -22.00
N PHE A 20 -3.71 2.97 -21.53
CA PHE A 20 -4.47 4.20 -21.25
C PHE A 20 -4.54 5.10 -22.47
N LYS A 21 -3.47 5.17 -23.28
CA LYS A 21 -3.45 5.88 -24.56
C LYS A 21 -4.48 5.33 -25.54
N MET A 22 -4.53 4.00 -25.74
CA MET A 22 -5.50 3.37 -26.66
C MET A 22 -6.96 3.64 -26.26
N ARG A 23 -7.23 3.79 -24.95
CA ARG A 23 -8.58 4.07 -24.42
C ARG A 23 -8.89 5.56 -24.34
N ASN A 24 -7.95 6.43 -24.75
CA ASN A 24 -8.02 7.87 -24.57
C ASN A 24 -8.48 8.27 -23.16
N SER A 25 -7.93 7.59 -22.15
CA SER A 25 -8.37 7.75 -20.75
C SER A 25 -7.90 9.09 -20.20
N SER A 26 -8.79 9.80 -19.50
CA SER A 26 -8.41 11.03 -18.81
C SER A 26 -7.47 10.74 -17.62
N LEU A 27 -6.66 11.73 -17.23
CA LEU A 27 -5.80 11.62 -16.06
C LEU A 27 -6.60 11.29 -14.78
N GLU A 28 -7.82 11.82 -14.67
CA GLU A 28 -8.73 11.52 -13.56
C GLU A 28 -9.07 10.02 -13.48
N THR A 29 -9.33 9.38 -14.63
CA THR A 29 -9.60 7.93 -14.70
C THR A 29 -8.37 7.12 -14.26
N VAL A 30 -7.17 7.53 -14.70
CA VAL A 30 -5.90 6.89 -14.30
C VAL A 30 -5.67 7.02 -12.80
N VAL A 31 -5.89 8.22 -12.23
CA VAL A 31 -5.79 8.47 -10.78
C VAL A 31 -6.76 7.59 -10.00
N LYS A 32 -8.05 7.53 -10.41
CA LYS A 32 -9.06 6.66 -9.78
C LYS A 32 -8.67 5.19 -9.83
N SER A 33 -8.08 4.73 -10.94
CA SER A 33 -7.57 3.37 -11.08
C SER A 33 -6.45 3.08 -10.08
N ILE A 34 -5.47 3.97 -9.96
CA ILE A 34 -4.36 3.84 -9.00
C ILE A 34 -4.86 3.88 -7.56
N ILE A 35 -5.82 4.75 -7.24
CA ILE A 35 -6.46 4.81 -5.92
C ILE A 35 -7.09 3.45 -5.56
N GLY A 36 -7.78 2.82 -6.52
CA GLY A 36 -8.36 1.49 -6.35
C GLY A 36 -7.30 0.44 -5.99
N SER A 37 -6.20 0.39 -6.76
CA SER A 37 -5.09 -0.53 -6.51
C SER A 37 -4.39 -0.29 -5.16
N ALA A 38 -4.19 0.97 -4.79
CA ALA A 38 -3.61 1.31 -3.49
C ALA A 38 -4.49 0.82 -2.32
N ARG A 39 -5.82 0.98 -2.42
CA ARG A 39 -6.76 0.50 -1.40
C ARG A 39 -6.75 -1.01 -1.27
N SER A 40 -6.71 -1.75 -2.38
CA SER A 40 -6.63 -3.22 -2.34
C SER A 40 -5.33 -3.74 -1.73
N LEU A 41 -4.25 -2.96 -1.81
CA LEU A 41 -2.96 -3.25 -1.17
C LEU A 41 -2.91 -2.82 0.32
N GLY A 42 -3.99 -2.26 0.86
CA GLY A 42 -4.03 -1.74 2.24
C GLY A 42 -3.32 -0.39 2.41
N ILE A 43 -3.02 0.31 1.31
CA ILE A 43 -2.36 1.62 1.35
C ILE A 43 -3.42 2.71 1.55
N LYS A 44 -3.34 3.39 2.69
CA LYS A 44 -4.16 4.58 2.98
C LYS A 44 -3.66 5.79 2.20
N ILE A 45 -4.56 6.43 1.46
CA ILE A 45 -4.34 7.68 0.73
C ILE A 45 -4.93 8.84 1.53
N VAL A 46 -4.16 9.92 1.69
CA VAL A 46 -4.55 11.11 2.45
C VAL A 46 -4.33 12.36 1.60
N SER A 47 -5.12 13.41 1.80
CA SER A 47 -4.96 14.69 1.08
C SER A 47 -3.60 15.32 1.37
N ASP A 48 -3.34 15.60 2.65
CA ASP A 48 -2.12 16.22 3.14
C ASP A 48 -1.39 15.26 4.07
N LEU A 49 -0.09 15.10 3.85
CA LEU A 49 0.76 14.21 4.61
C LEU A 49 1.86 15.02 5.28
N SER A 50 1.71 15.29 6.57
CA SER A 50 2.75 15.97 7.35
C SER A 50 3.90 15.02 7.68
N ALA A 51 5.10 15.56 7.85
CA ALA A 51 6.28 14.76 8.16
C ALA A 51 6.17 14.09 9.53
N ASP A 52 5.56 14.76 10.51
CA ASP A 52 5.47 14.25 11.89
C ASP A 52 4.43 13.14 12.01
N GLU A 53 3.26 13.27 11.36
CA GLU A 53 2.29 12.16 11.28
C GLU A 53 2.87 10.96 10.53
N TYR A 54 3.66 11.20 9.48
CA TYR A 54 4.29 10.13 8.73
C TYR A 54 5.33 9.37 9.56
N LYS A 55 6.15 10.08 10.35
CA LYS A 55 7.10 9.45 11.29
C LYS A 55 6.39 8.57 12.31
N LEU A 56 5.35 9.11 12.95
CA LEU A 56 4.56 8.36 13.94
C LEU A 56 3.90 7.11 13.33
N PHE A 57 3.41 7.22 12.09
CA PHE A 57 2.91 6.05 11.36
C PHE A 57 3.99 4.98 11.11
N LEU A 58 5.23 5.38 10.82
CA LEU A 58 6.34 4.45 10.60
C LEU A 58 6.72 3.72 11.89
N GLU A 59 6.82 4.43 13.01
CA GLU A 59 7.11 3.84 14.32
C GLU A 59 6.05 2.80 14.72
N GLN A 60 4.77 3.16 14.60
CA GLN A 60 3.65 2.23 14.84
C GLN A 60 3.68 1.01 13.92
N ARG A 61 4.05 1.22 12.64
CA ARG A 61 4.16 0.13 11.67
C ARG A 61 5.32 -0.81 12.03
N GLU A 62 6.46 -0.29 12.47
CA GLU A 62 7.58 -1.11 12.90
C GLU A 62 7.25 -2.00 14.10
N GLU A 63 6.55 -1.43 15.10
CA GLU A 63 6.09 -2.19 16.25
C GLU A 63 5.13 -3.32 15.83
N LYS A 64 4.15 -3.00 14.98
CA LYS A 64 3.21 -3.99 14.44
C LYS A 64 3.91 -5.08 13.62
N LEU A 65 4.92 -4.73 12.83
CA LEU A 65 5.68 -5.73 12.06
C LEU A 65 6.46 -6.67 12.97
N LYS A 66 7.01 -6.18 14.09
CA LYS A 66 7.68 -7.02 15.09
C LYS A 66 6.70 -7.98 15.74
N THR A 67 5.50 -7.53 16.10
CA THR A 67 4.46 -8.41 16.68
C THR A 67 3.96 -9.44 15.68
N ASP A 68 3.71 -9.04 14.43
CA ASP A 68 3.22 -9.94 13.38
C ASP A 68 4.28 -11.01 13.03
N ALA A 69 5.57 -10.65 13.02
CA ALA A 69 6.65 -11.61 12.81
C ALA A 69 6.76 -12.62 13.96
N ALA A 70 6.62 -12.18 15.21
CA ALA A 70 6.60 -13.07 16.37
C ALA A 70 5.40 -14.03 16.33
N ALA A 71 4.22 -13.52 15.99
CA ALA A 71 3.01 -14.33 15.83
C ALA A 71 3.14 -15.34 14.67
N ALA A 72 3.71 -14.93 13.54
CA ALA A 72 3.97 -15.82 12.41
C ALA A 72 4.96 -16.93 12.77
N ALA A 73 6.02 -16.62 13.53
CA ALA A 73 6.98 -17.61 14.02
C ALA A 73 6.33 -18.62 14.99
N ALA A 74 5.47 -18.14 15.90
CA ALA A 74 4.71 -18.98 16.82
C ALA A 74 3.74 -19.92 16.06
N ALA A 75 2.96 -19.37 15.11
CA ALA A 75 2.05 -20.14 14.28
C ALA A 75 2.79 -21.19 13.42
N ALA A 76 3.97 -20.85 12.90
CA ALA A 76 4.81 -21.80 12.17
C ALA A 76 5.33 -22.94 13.07
N ALA A 77 5.71 -22.64 14.32
CA ALA A 77 6.11 -23.64 15.29
C ALA A 77 4.94 -24.58 15.66
N GLU A 78 3.74 -24.04 15.87
CA GLU A 78 2.52 -24.83 16.12
C GLU A 78 2.11 -25.70 14.93
N ALA A 79 2.28 -25.21 13.69
CA ALA A 79 2.02 -25.98 12.48
C ALA A 79 3.01 -27.16 12.30
N LEU A 80 4.22 -27.05 12.83
CA LEU A 80 5.23 -28.11 12.79
C LEU A 80 5.00 -29.18 13.87
N THR A 81 4.53 -28.80 15.06
CA THR A 81 4.22 -29.76 16.14
C THR A 81 2.94 -30.56 15.86
N SER A 82 1.95 -29.94 15.22
CA SER A 82 0.69 -30.60 14.81
C SER A 82 0.86 -31.59 13.66
N LYS A 83 1.87 -31.43 12.78
CA LYS A 83 2.21 -32.40 11.71
C LYS A 83 2.99 -33.62 12.20
N LYS A 84 3.47 -33.62 13.44
CA LYS A 84 4.31 -34.68 14.03
C LYS A 84 3.54 -35.62 14.98
N LYS A 85 2.22 -35.46 15.06
CA LYS A 85 1.29 -36.22 15.90
C LYS A 85 0.31 -36.96 15.00
#